data_AF-A0AAW7BWG4-F1
#
_entry.id   AF-A0AAW7BWG4-F1
#
_cell.length_a   1.000
_cell.length_b   1.000
_cell.length_c   1.000
_cell.angle_alpha   90.00
_cell.angle_beta   90.00
_cell.angle_gamma   90.00
#
_symmetry.space_group_name_H-M   'P 1'
#
loop_
_entity.id
_entity.type
_entity.pdbx_description
1 polymer ?
#
loop_
_entity_poly.entity_id
_entity_poly.type
_entity_poly.pdbx_seq_one_letter_code
_entity_poly.pdbx_strand_id
1 'polypeptide(L)'
;THGSANINTRSMQVDSELNIAHERYDVSKRMRRELWSLHTDNEGAQDKPADAYKAWQKIINENKKLQGERNMPYASLVEFRYDDPVLSNKD
;
A
#
# COMPACT_ATOMS: atom_id res chain seq x y z
N THR A 1 0.48 -11.96 -7.79
CA THR A 1 -0.94 -12.29 -8.09
C THR A 1 -1.62 -11.01 -8.53
N HIS A 2 -2.53 -11.10 -9.50
CA HIS A 2 -3.34 -9.97 -9.95
C HIS A 2 -4.72 -10.49 -10.38
N GLY A 3 -5.78 -9.78 -10.01
CA GLY A 3 -7.15 -10.21 -10.28
C GLY A 3 -8.17 -9.33 -9.59
N SER A 4 -9.41 -9.79 -9.56
CA SER A 4 -10.56 -9.01 -9.11
C SER A 4 -10.84 -9.11 -7.60
N ALA A 5 -10.23 -10.09 -6.92
CA ALA A 5 -10.51 -10.34 -5.52
C ALA A 5 -9.95 -9.24 -4.61
N ASN A 6 -10.83 -8.59 -3.86
CA ASN A 6 -10.44 -7.74 -2.74
C ASN A 6 -10.08 -8.60 -1.50
N ILE A 7 -9.33 -8.02 -0.56
CA ILE A 7 -9.06 -8.66 0.74
C ILE A 7 -10.26 -8.44 1.67
N ASN A 8 -11.31 -9.24 1.51
CA ASN A 8 -12.47 -9.29 2.40
C ASN A 8 -13.19 -10.64 2.25
N THR A 9 -14.10 -10.97 3.17
CA THR A 9 -14.83 -12.25 3.14
C THR A 9 -15.68 -12.42 1.88
N ARG A 10 -16.20 -11.32 1.33
CA ARG A 10 -17.04 -11.34 0.14
C ARG A 10 -16.26 -11.86 -1.08
N SER A 11 -15.15 -11.23 -1.43
CA SER A 11 -14.30 -11.65 -2.56
C SER A 11 -13.52 -12.94 -2.27
N MET A 12 -13.18 -13.21 -1.01
CA MET A 12 -12.36 -14.40 -0.66
C MET A 12 -13.18 -15.68 -0.48
N GLN A 13 -14.51 -15.61 -0.32
CA GLN A 13 -15.34 -16.78 0.02
C GLN A 13 -16.72 -16.83 -0.68
N VAL A 14 -17.32 -15.69 -1.04
CA VAL A 14 -18.74 -15.62 -1.44
C VAL A 14 -18.90 -15.34 -2.93
N ASP A 15 -18.33 -14.24 -3.42
CA ASP A 15 -18.47 -13.78 -4.80
C ASP A 15 -17.55 -14.59 -5.73
N SER A 16 -17.97 -14.71 -7.00
CA SER A 16 -17.11 -15.29 -8.04
C SER A 16 -16.01 -14.31 -8.43
N GLU A 17 -14.77 -14.64 -8.08
CA GLU A 17 -13.57 -13.85 -8.38
C GLU A 17 -12.57 -14.64 -9.23
N LEU A 18 -11.71 -13.94 -9.98
CA LEU A 18 -10.61 -14.55 -10.74
C LEU A 18 -9.27 -13.89 -10.39
N ASN A 19 -8.25 -14.72 -10.16
CA ASN A 19 -6.88 -14.29 -9.94
C ASN A 19 -5.89 -15.07 -10.81
N ILE A 20 -4.87 -14.38 -11.30
CA ILE A 20 -3.73 -14.97 -12.02
C ILE A 20 -2.47 -14.78 -11.16
N ALA A 21 -1.76 -15.87 -10.93
CA ALA A 21 -0.44 -15.86 -10.31
C ALA A 21 0.64 -16.20 -11.35
N HIS A 22 1.73 -15.44 -11.35
CA HIS A 22 2.93 -15.74 -12.12
C HIS A 22 4.15 -15.48 -11.24
N GLU A 23 5.23 -16.22 -11.48
CA GLU A 23 6.45 -16.20 -10.65
C GLU A 23 7.66 -15.49 -11.31
N ARG A 24 7.47 -14.95 -12.51
CA ARG A 24 8.53 -14.22 -13.24
C ARG A 24 9.01 -12.98 -12.48
N TYR A 25 10.16 -13.12 -11.83
CA TYR A 25 10.78 -12.11 -10.97
C TYR A 25 11.13 -10.81 -11.68
N ASP A 26 11.63 -10.87 -12.91
CA ASP A 26 12.01 -9.71 -13.71
C ASP A 26 10.82 -8.77 -13.94
N VAL A 27 9.67 -9.35 -14.31
CA VAL A 27 8.40 -8.64 -14.49
C VAL A 27 7.92 -8.06 -13.16
N SER A 28 7.83 -8.89 -12.11
CA SER A 28 7.33 -8.44 -10.79
C SER A 28 8.22 -7.37 -10.16
N LYS A 29 9.54 -7.48 -10.31
CA LYS A 29 10.51 -6.51 -9.78
C LYS A 29 10.36 -5.16 -10.45
N ARG A 30 10.28 -5.15 -11.78
CA ARG A 30 10.10 -3.93 -12.57
C ARG A 30 8.80 -3.24 -12.20
N MET A 31 7.68 -3.97 -12.22
CA MET A 31 6.35 -3.43 -11.89
C MET A 31 6.33 -2.83 -10.48
N ARG A 32 6.91 -3.51 -9.49
CA ARG A 32 7.03 -2.99 -8.12
C ARG A 32 7.81 -1.67 -8.08
N ARG A 33 8.96 -1.58 -8.77
CA ARG A 33 9.78 -0.35 -8.79
C ARG A 33 9.02 0.81 -9.41
N GLU A 34 8.36 0.58 -10.55
CA GLU A 34 7.57 1.60 -11.26
C GLU A 34 6.42 2.10 -10.38
N LEU A 35 5.67 1.18 -9.75
CA LEU A 35 4.57 1.53 -8.86
C LEU A 35 5.05 2.29 -7.61
N TRP A 36 6.14 1.85 -6.99
CA TRP A 36 6.71 2.54 -5.83
C TRP A 36 7.18 3.93 -6.22
N SER A 37 8.00 4.06 -7.27
CA SER A 37 8.46 5.36 -7.78
C SER A 37 7.33 6.35 -8.03
N LEU A 38 6.23 5.89 -8.63
CA LEU A 38 5.06 6.72 -8.91
C LEU A 38 4.41 7.29 -7.64
N HIS A 39 4.34 6.49 -6.57
CA HIS A 39 3.62 6.87 -5.35
C HIS A 39 4.49 7.55 -4.29
N THR A 40 5.81 7.47 -4.42
CA THR A 40 6.75 7.89 -3.38
C THR A 40 7.72 8.97 -3.84
N ASP A 41 7.40 9.69 -4.92
CA ASP A 41 8.29 10.70 -5.51
C ASP A 41 9.70 10.14 -5.78
N ASN A 42 9.77 8.90 -6.28
CA ASN A 42 11.00 8.13 -6.51
C ASN A 42 11.79 7.75 -5.24
N GLU A 43 11.32 8.06 -4.03
CA GLU A 43 11.99 7.66 -2.80
C GLU A 43 11.59 6.24 -2.36
N GLY A 44 12.56 5.37 -2.06
CA GLY A 44 12.24 4.03 -1.56
C GLY A 44 11.81 3.02 -2.64
N ALA A 45 11.96 3.35 -3.92
CA ALA A 45 11.67 2.43 -5.03
C ALA A 45 12.71 1.30 -5.20
N GLN A 46 13.86 1.39 -4.52
CA GLN A 46 14.96 0.42 -4.61
C GLN A 46 14.64 -0.97 -4.05
N ASP A 47 15.58 -1.91 -4.18
CA ASP A 47 15.44 -3.30 -3.73
C ASP A 47 15.88 -3.54 -2.28
N LYS A 48 16.03 -2.48 -1.48
CA LYS A 48 16.44 -2.55 -0.07
C LYS A 48 15.24 -2.25 0.81
N PRO A 49 14.52 -3.27 1.34
CA PRO A 49 13.27 -3.07 2.06
C PRO A 49 13.40 -2.17 3.29
N ALA A 50 14.51 -2.29 4.03
CA ALA A 50 14.76 -1.48 5.22
C ALA A 50 14.88 0.02 4.90
N ASP A 51 15.54 0.36 3.79
CA ASP A 51 15.71 1.75 3.34
C ASP A 51 14.40 2.29 2.75
N ALA A 52 13.69 1.46 1.99
CA ALA A 52 12.37 1.78 1.46
C ALA A 52 11.37 2.09 2.59
N TYR A 53 11.32 1.23 3.61
CA TYR A 53 10.46 1.42 4.78
C TYR A 53 10.72 2.75 5.49
N LYS A 54 12.00 3.12 5.69
CA LYS A 54 12.37 4.40 6.29
C LYS A 54 11.95 5.59 5.42
N ALA A 55 12.11 5.51 4.10
CA ALA A 55 11.69 6.55 3.17
C ALA A 55 10.16 6.73 3.20
N TRP A 56 9.42 5.63 3.12
CA TRP A 56 7.96 5.63 3.20
C TRP A 56 7.43 6.22 4.49
N GLN A 57 8.05 5.89 5.62
CA GLN A 57 7.66 6.45 6.92
C GLN A 57 7.83 7.98 6.94
N LYS A 58 8.88 8.51 6.32
CA LYS A 58 9.08 9.97 6.21
C LYS A 58 7.99 10.62 5.35
N ILE A 59 7.68 10.05 4.19
CA ILE A 59 6.62 10.53 3.30
C ILE A 59 5.28 10.55 4.03
N ILE A 60 4.93 9.46 4.70
CA ILE A 60 3.68 9.33 5.45
C ILE A 60 3.59 10.40 6.55
N ASN A 61 4.67 10.59 7.32
CA ASN A 61 4.71 11.58 8.39
C ASN A 61 4.56 13.01 7.86
N GLU A 62 5.24 13.35 6.76
CA GLU A 62 5.13 14.67 6.14
C GLU A 62 3.73 14.90 5.56
N ASN A 63 3.17 13.91 4.89
CA ASN A 63 1.80 13.96 4.37
C ASN A 63 0.77 14.17 5.48
N LYS A 64 0.95 13.52 6.63
CA LYS A 64 0.07 13.69 7.81
C LYS A 64 0.13 15.11 8.37
N LYS A 65 1.33 15.69 8.43
CA LYS A 65 1.53 17.10 8.83
C LYS A 65 0.86 18.05 7.84
N LEU A 66 1.14 17.90 6.54
CA LEU A 66 0.56 18.71 5.46
C LEU A 66 -0.97 18.62 5.44
N GLN A 67 -1.53 17.42 5.67
CA GLN A 67 -2.97 17.22 5.78
C GLN A 67 -3.57 18.02 6.95
N GLY A 68 -2.91 18.04 8.11
CA GLY A 68 -3.33 18.85 9.27
C GLY A 68 -3.31 20.36 8.97
N GLU A 69 -2.39 20.80 8.11
CA GLU A 69 -2.27 22.18 7.63
C GLU A 69 -3.18 22.51 6.43
N ARG A 70 -3.93 21.53 5.92
CA ARG A 70 -4.74 21.62 4.68
C ARG A 70 -3.93 21.95 3.41
N ASN A 71 -2.67 21.51 3.39
CA ASN A 71 -1.77 21.63 2.25
C ASN A 71 -1.84 20.39 1.35
N MET A 72 -1.29 20.50 0.14
CA MET A 72 -1.13 19.35 -0.76
C MET A 72 -0.13 18.35 -0.17
N PRO A 73 -0.34 17.03 -0.37
CA PRO A 73 0.61 16.03 0.09
C PRO A 73 1.93 16.13 -0.67
N TYR A 74 3.03 15.76 0.00
CA TYR A 74 4.37 15.66 -0.56
C TYR A 74 4.44 14.58 -1.67
N ALA A 75 3.86 13.41 -1.44
CA ALA A 75 3.70 12.35 -2.44
C ALA A 75 2.37 11.60 -2.24
N SER A 76 1.99 10.68 -3.13
CA SER A 76 0.68 10.01 -3.03
C SER A 76 0.55 9.00 -1.90
N LEU A 77 1.65 8.50 -1.34
CA LEU A 77 1.65 7.49 -0.29
C LEU A 77 1.12 8.05 1.06
N VAL A 78 0.10 7.42 1.64
CA VAL A 78 -0.48 7.81 2.95
C VAL A 78 -0.54 6.62 3.91
N GLU A 79 -0.67 6.89 5.21
CA GLU A 79 -0.88 5.82 6.20
C GLU A 79 -2.19 5.09 5.93
N PHE A 80 -2.19 3.77 6.17
CA PHE A 80 -3.42 3.01 6.19
C PHE A 80 -4.27 3.50 7.37
N ARG A 81 -5.48 3.96 7.07
CA ARG A 81 -6.43 4.39 8.11
C ARG A 81 -6.98 3.17 8.83
N TYR A 82 -6.52 2.97 10.06
CA TYR A 82 -7.08 2.00 10.98
C TYR A 82 -7.95 2.73 12.00
N ASP A 83 -9.25 2.75 11.77
CA ASP A 83 -10.21 3.14 12.79
C ASP A 83 -10.37 1.91 13.70
N ASP A 84 -9.71 1.90 14.87
CA ASP A 84 -9.74 0.77 15.82
C ASP A 84 -11.17 0.22 15.95
N PRO A 85 -11.47 -1.01 15.49
CA PRO A 85 -12.68 -1.66 15.92
C PRO A 85 -12.51 -1.90 17.43
N VAL A 86 -13.41 -1.34 18.24
CA VAL A 86 -13.55 -1.78 19.62
C VAL A 86 -13.93 -3.26 19.56
N LEU A 87 -12.95 -4.14 19.76
CA LEU A 87 -13.18 -5.56 19.99
C LEU A 87 -13.90 -5.70 21.34
N SER A 88 -15.22 -5.58 21.31
CA SER A 88 -16.06 -6.02 22.42
C SER A 88 -16.43 -7.48 22.17
N ASN A 89 -15.98 -8.40 23.02
CA ASN A 89 -16.50 -9.75 23.02
C ASN A 89 -17.95 -9.67 23.50
N LYS A 90 -18.91 -9.76 22.58
CA LYS A 90 -20.33 -9.88 22.90
C LYS A 90 -20.63 -11.37 22.97
N ASP A 91 -20.21 -11.98 24.08
CA ASP A 91 -20.76 -13.26 24.51
C ASP A 91 -22.25 -13.08 24.86
#